data_AF-A0A0C2FLA9-F1
#
_entry.id   AF-A0A0C2FLA9-F1
#
_cell.length_a   1.000
_cell.length_b   1.000
_cell.length_c   1.000
_cell.angle_alpha   90.00
_cell.angle_beta   90.00
_cell.angle_gamma   90.00
#
_symmetry.space_group_name_H-M   'P 1'
#
loop_
_entity.id
_entity.type
_entity.pdbx_description
1 polymer ?
#
loop_
_entity_poly.entity_id
_entity_poly.type
_entity_poly.pdbx_seq_one_letter_code
_entity_poly.pdbx_strand_id
1 'polypeptide(L)' 'MDFIVGAPYAGKNKAGAVYVMHGSKDGVRQKYTQKIEGASMGSRMKTFGFAVAGGVDVDGNGMPGERGPWQALS' A
#
# COMPACT_ATOMS: atom_id res chain seq x y z
N MET A 1 -1.53 7.68 8.24
CA MET A 1 -1.08 7.75 6.83
C MET A 1 -0.66 6.36 6.46
N ASP A 2 -1.51 5.66 5.72
CA ASP A 2 -1.28 4.26 5.40
C ASP A 2 -0.77 4.17 3.98
N PHE A 3 0.18 3.28 3.75
CA PHE A 3 0.69 3.06 2.41
C PHE A 3 0.96 1.59 2.15
N ILE A 4 0.99 1.28 0.87
CA ILE A 4 1.06 -0.08 0.37
C ILE A 4 2.42 -0.28 -0.30
N VAL A 5 3.10 -1.36 0.06
CA VAL A 5 4.39 -1.74 -0.53
C VAL A 5 4.22 -3.04 -1.31
N GLY A 6 4.55 -3.02 -2.60
CA GLY A 6 4.55 -4.19 -3.47
C GLY A 6 5.87 -4.95 -3.43
N ALA A 7 5.81 -6.28 -3.42
CA ALA A 7 6.97 -7.16 -3.52
C ALA A 7 6.71 -8.26 -4.56
N PRO A 8 6.96 -7.99 -5.85
CA PRO A 8 6.50 -8.84 -6.97
C PRO A 8 7.11 -10.24 -6.97
N TYR A 9 8.25 -10.41 -6.32
CA TYR A 9 8.99 -11.67 -6.28
C TYR A 9 8.93 -12.37 -4.91
N ALA A 10 8.16 -11.84 -3.96
CA ALA A 10 7.97 -12.44 -2.65
C ALA A 10 6.94 -13.59 -2.69
N GLY A 11 6.84 -14.31 -1.56
CA GLY A 11 5.84 -15.36 -1.37
C GLY A 11 6.13 -16.66 -2.13
N LYS A 12 5.21 -17.62 -2.01
CA LYS A 12 5.32 -18.93 -2.65
C LYS A 12 5.43 -18.80 -4.17
N ASN A 13 6.35 -19.54 -4.78
CA ASN A 13 6.58 -19.57 -6.23
C ASN A 13 6.84 -18.21 -6.88
N LYS A 14 7.28 -17.19 -6.12
CA LYS A 14 7.43 -15.80 -6.59
C LYS A 14 6.11 -15.24 -7.16
N ALA A 15 4.98 -15.65 -6.59
CA ALA A 15 3.67 -15.15 -6.99
C ALA A 15 3.50 -13.66 -6.67
N GLY A 16 4.31 -13.12 -5.75
CA GLY A 16 4.28 -11.74 -5.30
C GLY A 16 3.50 -11.58 -3.99
N ALA A 17 3.68 -10.44 -3.34
CA ALA A 17 2.95 -10.06 -2.14
C ALA A 17 2.79 -8.54 -2.07
N VAL A 18 1.79 -8.11 -1.31
CA VAL A 18 1.56 -6.71 -0.98
C VAL A 18 1.48 -6.56 0.54
N TYR A 19 2.08 -5.50 1.07
CA TYR A 19 2.13 -5.20 2.50
C TYR A 19 1.42 -3.88 2.76
N VAL A 20 0.57 -3.87 3.79
CA VAL A 20 -0.08 -2.65 4.29
C VAL A 20 0.72 -2.15 5.49
N MET A 21 1.20 -0.92 5.39
CA MET A 21 1.98 -0.24 6.42
C MET A 21 1.14 0.89 7.00
N HIS A 22 0.90 0.85 8.31
CA HIS A 22 0.18 1.91 9.01
C HIS A 22 1.16 2.96 9.53
N GLY A 23 0.93 4.23 9.16
CA GLY A 23 1.70 5.36 9.68
C GLY A 23 1.17 5.80 11.03
N SER A 24 2.03 5.96 12.03
CA SER A 24 1.73 6.59 13.31
C SER A 24 2.18 8.05 13.33
N LYS A 25 1.77 8.79 14.38
CA LYS A 25 2.23 10.17 14.64
C LYS A 25 3.76 10.28 14.76
N ASP A 26 4.42 9.19 15.13
CA ASP A 26 5.87 9.10 15.34
C ASP A 26 6.64 8.53 14.13
N GLY A 27 5.95 8.30 13.00
CA GLY A 27 6.54 7.77 11.76
C GLY A 27 5.89 6.47 11.27
N VAL A 28 6.61 5.69 10.46
CA VAL A 28 6.08 4.42 9.93
C VAL A 28 6.31 3.30 10.94
N ARG A 29 5.27 2.54 11.28
CA ARG A 29 5.45 1.32 12.07
C ARG A 29 6.30 0.34 11.26
N GLN A 30 7.43 -0.11 11.80
CA GLN A 30 8.38 -0.99 11.08
C GLN A 30 7.77 -2.33 10.66
N LYS A 31 6.66 -2.75 11.27
CA LYS A 31 5.96 -3.99 10.97
C LYS A 31 4.68 -3.70 10.20
N TYR A 32 4.49 -4.39 9.07
CA TYR A 32 3.24 -4.38 8.33
C TYR A 32 2.08 -4.84 9.21
N THR A 33 0.90 -4.25 9.02
CA THR A 33 -0.33 -4.65 9.70
C THR A 33 -1.00 -5.81 8.97
N GLN A 34 -0.86 -5.85 7.65
CA GLN A 34 -1.43 -6.88 6.81
C GLN A 34 -0.47 -7.26 5.68
N LYS A 35 -0.52 -8.55 5.32
CA LYS A 35 0.19 -9.11 4.16
C LYS A 35 -0.83 -9.85 3.31
N ILE A 36 -0.86 -9.54 2.02
CA ILE A 36 -1.69 -10.22 1.03
C ILE A 36 -0.75 -10.98 0.08
N GLU A 37 -0.86 -12.31 0.07
CA GLU A 37 -0.03 -13.15 -0.80
C GLU A 37 -0.70 -13.37 -2.15
N GLY A 38 0.02 -13.11 -3.25
CA GLY A 38 -0.49 -13.35 -4.60
C GLY A 38 -0.83 -14.82 -4.85
N ALA A 39 -0.20 -15.75 -4.13
CA ALA A 39 -0.46 -17.18 -4.25
C ALA A 39 -1.91 -17.58 -3.87
N SER A 40 -2.61 -16.79 -3.04
CA SER A 40 -4.01 -17.05 -2.70
C SER A 40 -4.98 -16.67 -3.83
N MET A 41 -4.54 -15.87 -4.81
CA MET A 41 -5.34 -15.42 -5.95
C MET A 41 -5.40 -16.46 -7.08
N GLY A 42 -4.66 -17.57 -6.96
CA GLY A 42 -4.68 -18.67 -7.93
C GLY A 42 -3.28 -19.14 -8.34
N SER A 43 -3.21 -20.37 -8.85
CA SER A 43 -1.95 -21.07 -9.15
C SER A 43 -1.10 -20.43 -10.26
N ARG A 44 -1.70 -19.58 -11.11
CA ARG A 44 -1.03 -18.89 -12.21
C ARG A 44 -0.59 -17.46 -11.87
N MET A 45 -0.91 -16.96 -10.68
CA MET A 45 -0.55 -15.61 -10.28
C MET A 45 0.96 -15.45 -10.22
N LYS A 46 1.48 -14.39 -10.84
CA LYS A 46 2.89 -14.00 -10.83
C LYS A 46 2.98 -12.50 -10.66
N THR A 47 4.07 -12.04 -10.04
CA THR A 47 4.37 -10.60 -9.95
C THR A 47 3.28 -9.76 -9.30
N PHE A 48 2.48 -10.35 -8.40
CA PHE A 48 1.47 -9.60 -7.65
C PHE A 48 2.14 -8.50 -6.81
N GLY A 49 1.61 -7.28 -6.91
CA GLY A 49 2.23 -6.07 -6.34
C GLY A 49 3.30 -5.41 -7.23
N PHE A 50 3.43 -5.78 -8.52
CA PHE A 50 4.33 -5.11 -9.48
C PHE A 50 4.03 -3.64 -9.70
N ALA A 51 2.75 -3.30 -9.73
CA ALA A 51 2.28 -1.93 -9.67
C ALA A 51 1.36 -1.79 -8.47
N VAL A 52 1.63 -0.77 -7.67
CA VAL A 52 0.74 -0.33 -6.58
C VAL A 52 0.43 1.13 -6.90
N ALA A 53 -0.84 1.43 -7.16
CA ALA A 53 -1.27 2.81 -7.27
C ALA A 53 -1.19 3.46 -5.89
N GLY A 54 -0.36 4.50 -5.74
CA GLY A 54 -0.33 5.33 -4.53
C GLY A 54 -1.52 6.29 -4.53
N GLY A 55 -2.13 6.52 -3.36
CA GLY A 55 -3.26 7.44 -3.21
C GLY A 55 -4.55 6.83 -2.68
N VAL A 56 -4.56 5.56 -2.29
CA VAL A 56 -5.72 4.94 -1.64
C VAL A 56 -5.62 5.16 -0.13
N ASP A 57 -6.54 5.96 0.41
CA ASP A 57 -6.89 5.97 1.84
C ASP A 57 -7.52 4.60 2.18
N VAL A 58 -6.73 3.69 2.75
CA VAL A 58 -7.12 2.27 2.94
C VAL A 58 -8.05 2.08 4.13
N ASP A 59 -8.00 2.97 5.13
CA ASP A 59 -8.80 2.89 6.36
C ASP A 59 -9.90 3.97 6.46
N GLY A 60 -9.99 4.86 5.46
CA GLY A 60 -11.04 5.88 5.37
C GLY A 60 -10.93 6.95 6.45
N ASN A 61 -9.73 7.13 7.02
CA ASN A 61 -9.51 8.09 8.10
C ASN A 61 -9.23 9.52 7.62
N GLY A 62 -9.25 9.75 6.31
CA GLY A 62 -9.03 11.06 5.71
C GLY A 62 -7.58 11.50 5.93
N MET A 63 -6.71 11.20 4.97
CA MET A 63 -5.45 11.93 4.88
C MET A 63 -5.76 13.41 4.63
N PRO A 64 -5.31 14.38 5.47
CA PRO A 64 -5.35 15.79 5.11
C PRO A 64 -4.29 16.04 4.03
N GLY A 65 -4.62 15.66 2.80
CA GLY A 65 -3.77 15.74 1.61
C GLY A 65 -4.35 16.58 0.48
N GLU A 66 -5.52 17.21 0.70
CA GLU A 66 -6.10 18.20 -0.21
C GLU A 66 -6.27 19.56 0.48
N ARG A 67 -5.16 20.12 0.99
CA ARG A 67 -4.98 21.58 0.92
C ARG A 67 -3.87 21.82 -0.09
N GLY A 68 -4.24 21.80 -1.37
CA GLY A 68 -3.32 22.17 -2.44
C GLY A 68 -2.85 23.63 -2.30
N PRO A 69 -1.69 24.00 -2.87
CA PRO A 69 -1.17 25.37 -2.81
C PRO A 69 -1.92 26.36 -3.73
N TRP A 70 -3.15 26.07 -4.15
CA TRP A 70 -3.88 26.80 -5.21
C TRP A 70 -5.21 27.43 -4.77
N GLN A 71 -5.34 27.83 -3.50
CA GLN A 71 -6.40 28.76 -3.08
C GLN A 71 -5.83 30.02 -2.41
N ALA A 72 -4.72 30.52 -2.94
CA ALA A 72 -4.50 31.95 -2.98
C ALA A 72 -4.98 32.44 -4.35
N LEU A 73 -5.86 33.44 -4.38
CA LEU A 73 -6.45 34.14 -5.54
C LEU A 73 -7.84 33.64 -6.01
N SER A 74 -8.91 34.11 -5.34
CA SER A 74 -9.96 34.97 -5.94
C SER A 74 -10.79 35.60 -4.84
#